data_AF-A0A2M8H268-F1
#
_entry.id   AF-A0A2M8H268-F1
#
_cell.length_a   1.000
_cell.length_b   1.000
_cell.length_c   1.000
_cell.angle_alpha   90.00
_cell.angle_beta   90.00
_cell.angle_gamma   90.00
#
_symmetry.space_group_name_H-M   'P 1'
#
loop_
_entity.id
_entity.type
_entity.pdbx_description
1 polymer ?
#
loop_
_entity_poly.entity_id
_entity_poly.type
_entity_poly.pdbx_seq_one_letter_code
_entity_poly.pdbx_strand_id
1 'polypeptide(L)'
;MSDLTPEQEYALTQFKESLHLPGNGFHAMIIELCKEYQLPFQAVRTVVMNSQADIENTIRSDFEHVNYDQFTKAHWIAVIRDQLSEMAGNNKPLMEKLIASDRYLRVKDKLSKADSSETGREQIRALLDDIYEYEICNPLKAMLRTSSLFWAVKSNLAEMTQEQRQKFSDYPEYMAATEHLLKLID
;
A
#
# COMPACT_ATOMS: atom_id res chain seq x y z
N MET A 1 -9.84 -31.54 -18.14
CA MET A 1 -8.41 -31.16 -18.23
C MET A 1 -8.12 -31.07 -19.71
N SER A 2 -7.81 -29.88 -20.25
CA SER A 2 -7.33 -29.81 -21.64
C SER A 2 -5.90 -30.32 -21.64
N ASP A 3 -5.61 -31.29 -22.51
CA ASP A 3 -4.25 -31.79 -22.67
C ASP A 3 -3.43 -30.65 -23.29
N LEU A 4 -2.48 -30.12 -22.50
CA LEU A 4 -1.54 -29.11 -22.96
C LEU A 4 -0.58 -29.77 -23.95
N THR A 5 -0.11 -28.98 -24.92
CA THR A 5 0.98 -29.45 -25.80
C THR A 5 2.30 -29.55 -25.01
N PRO A 6 3.23 -30.41 -25.43
CA PRO A 6 4.56 -30.50 -24.79
C PRO A 6 5.29 -29.16 -24.70
N GLU A 7 5.12 -28.29 -25.71
CA GLU A 7 5.71 -26.95 -25.73
C GLU A 7 5.10 -26.03 -24.67
N GLN A 8 3.78 -26.11 -24.45
CA GLN A 8 3.09 -25.36 -23.40
C GLN A 8 3.48 -25.85 -22.00
N GLU A 9 3.60 -27.16 -21.81
CA GLU A 9 4.08 -27.74 -20.54
C GLU A 9 5.51 -27.29 -20.23
N TYR A 10 6.39 -27.33 -21.23
CA TYR A 10 7.77 -26.86 -21.11
C TYR A 10 7.82 -25.36 -20.77
N ALA A 11 7.07 -24.52 -21.49
CA ALA A 11 7.02 -23.08 -21.24
C ALA A 11 6.48 -22.72 -19.85
N LEU A 12 5.41 -23.39 -19.39
CA LEU A 12 4.88 -23.21 -18.03
C LEU A 12 5.92 -23.60 -16.97
N THR A 13 6.65 -24.67 -17.21
CA THR A 13 7.69 -25.17 -16.30
C THR A 13 8.84 -24.16 -16.22
N GLN A 14 9.38 -23.73 -17.36
CA GLN A 14 10.44 -22.73 -17.44
C GLN A 14 10.04 -21.40 -16.79
N PHE A 15 8.81 -20.93 -17.05
CA PHE A 15 8.31 -19.72 -16.42
C PHE A 15 8.29 -19.86 -14.89
N LYS A 16 7.66 -20.92 -14.37
CA LYS A 16 7.58 -21.16 -12.91
C LYS A 16 8.94 -21.34 -12.27
N GLU A 17 9.87 -22.04 -12.92
CA GLU A 17 11.25 -22.17 -12.46
C GLU A 17 11.96 -20.81 -12.40
N SER A 18 11.72 -19.94 -13.38
CA SER A 18 12.29 -18.58 -13.39
C SER A 18 11.76 -17.70 -12.26
N LEU A 19 10.56 -17.99 -11.74
CA LEU A 19 9.95 -17.30 -10.61
C LEU A 19 10.51 -17.74 -9.25
N HIS A 20 11.44 -18.71 -9.19
CA HIS A 20 12.11 -19.03 -7.94
C HIS A 20 12.86 -17.80 -7.40
N LEU A 21 12.35 -17.26 -6.30
CA LEU A 21 12.94 -16.16 -5.55
C LEU A 21 13.63 -16.73 -4.30
N PRO A 22 14.92 -16.43 -4.04
CA PRO A 22 15.57 -16.85 -2.80
C PRO A 22 14.98 -16.14 -1.57
N GLY A 23 15.03 -16.78 -0.39
CA GLY A 23 14.50 -16.22 0.88
C GLY A 23 12.98 -16.34 1.05
N ASN A 24 12.33 -15.38 1.74
CA ASN A 24 10.87 -15.31 1.99
C ASN A 24 10.00 -15.17 0.70
N GLY A 25 10.56 -15.38 -0.49
CA GLY A 25 9.85 -15.48 -1.76
C GLY A 25 9.05 -14.23 -2.16
N PHE A 26 7.88 -14.46 -2.80
CA PHE A 26 6.94 -13.41 -3.21
C PHE A 26 6.57 -12.44 -2.09
N HIS A 27 6.60 -12.89 -0.83
CA HIS A 27 6.23 -12.06 0.31
C HIS A 27 7.14 -10.85 0.48
N ALA A 28 8.46 -11.08 0.45
CA ALA A 28 9.44 -10.01 0.57
C ALA A 28 9.33 -9.02 -0.60
N MET A 29 9.15 -9.54 -1.82
CA MET A 29 8.93 -8.71 -3.01
C MET A 29 7.67 -7.84 -2.87
N ILE A 30 6.56 -8.41 -2.41
CA ILE A 30 5.32 -7.65 -2.19
C ILE A 30 5.54 -6.54 -1.16
N ILE A 31 6.27 -6.80 -0.06
CA ILE A 31 6.56 -5.77 0.95
C ILE A 31 7.35 -4.61 0.34
N GLU A 32 8.39 -4.90 -0.44
CA GLU A 32 9.19 -3.85 -1.08
C GLU A 32 8.37 -3.06 -2.11
N LEU A 33 7.53 -3.73 -2.90
CA LEU A 33 6.58 -3.07 -3.81
C LEU A 33 5.55 -2.20 -3.06
N CYS A 34 5.07 -2.63 -1.88
CA CYS A 34 4.18 -1.80 -1.07
C CYS A 34 4.86 -0.50 -0.63
N LYS A 35 6.15 -0.55 -0.28
CA LYS A 35 6.94 0.64 0.07
C LYS A 35 7.20 1.51 -1.16
N GLU A 36 7.62 0.91 -2.28
CA GLU A 36 7.96 1.62 -3.51
C GLU A 36 6.76 2.42 -4.04
N TYR A 37 5.58 1.80 -4.06
CA TYR A 37 4.36 2.40 -4.63
C TYR A 37 3.41 3.00 -3.59
N GLN A 38 3.72 2.87 -2.29
CA GLN A 38 2.85 3.32 -1.17
C GLN A 38 1.41 2.77 -1.30
N LEU A 39 1.28 1.48 -1.62
CA LEU A 39 0.00 0.80 -1.84
C LEU A 39 -0.28 -0.27 -0.77
N PRO A 40 -1.57 -0.54 -0.46
CA PRO A 40 -1.95 -1.58 0.50
C PRO A 40 -1.44 -2.97 0.10
N PHE A 41 -1.06 -3.79 1.08
CA PHE A 41 -0.51 -5.13 0.85
C PHE A 41 -1.37 -6.01 -0.05
N GLN A 42 -2.69 -5.99 0.19
CA GLN A 42 -3.60 -6.83 -0.58
C GLN A 42 -3.73 -6.36 -2.04
N ALA A 43 -3.65 -5.06 -2.31
CA ALA A 43 -3.69 -4.52 -3.66
C ALA A 43 -2.47 -4.96 -4.46
N VAL A 44 -1.28 -4.79 -3.87
CA VAL A 44 -0.01 -5.22 -4.48
C VAL A 44 0.01 -6.74 -4.67
N ARG A 45 -0.40 -7.51 -3.65
CA ARG A 45 -0.49 -8.97 -3.75
C ARG A 45 -1.40 -9.40 -4.91
N THR A 46 -2.55 -8.76 -5.07
CA THR A 46 -3.47 -9.08 -6.17
C THR A 46 -2.82 -8.83 -7.53
N VAL A 47 -2.15 -7.70 -7.73
CA VAL A 47 -1.43 -7.41 -8.99
C VAL A 47 -0.38 -8.48 -9.29
N VAL A 48 0.44 -8.85 -8.30
CA VAL A 48 1.48 -9.87 -8.47
C VAL A 48 0.89 -11.23 -8.86
N MET A 49 -0.18 -11.66 -8.16
CA MET A 49 -0.83 -12.95 -8.43
C MET A 49 -1.55 -12.96 -9.77
N ASN A 50 -2.25 -11.87 -10.13
CA ASN A 50 -2.95 -11.75 -11.41
C ASN A 50 -1.95 -11.72 -12.57
N SER A 51 -0.87 -10.96 -12.47
CA SER A 51 0.16 -10.91 -13.52
C SER A 51 0.78 -12.29 -13.78
N GLN A 52 0.96 -13.11 -12.73
CA GLN A 52 1.39 -14.50 -12.92
C GLN A 52 0.29 -15.33 -13.61
N ALA A 53 -0.96 -15.24 -13.13
CA ALA A 53 -2.08 -15.99 -13.70
C ALA A 53 -2.32 -15.65 -15.17
N ASP A 54 -2.18 -14.38 -15.55
CA ASP A 54 -2.35 -13.91 -16.92
C ASP A 54 -1.30 -14.51 -17.85
N ILE A 55 -0.01 -14.51 -17.46
CA ILE A 55 1.05 -15.17 -18.23
C ILE A 55 0.79 -16.67 -18.34
N GLU A 56 0.42 -17.33 -17.23
CA GLU A 56 0.11 -18.77 -17.26
C GLU A 56 -1.10 -19.08 -18.17
N ASN A 57 -2.12 -18.20 -18.19
CA ASN A 57 -3.28 -18.36 -19.06
C ASN A 57 -2.91 -18.13 -20.52
N THR A 58 -2.11 -17.11 -20.82
CA THR A 58 -1.60 -16.85 -22.18
C THR A 58 -0.83 -18.06 -22.72
N ILE A 59 0.03 -18.67 -21.91
CA ILE A 59 0.73 -19.91 -22.32
C ILE A 59 -0.27 -21.04 -22.63
N ARG A 60 -1.37 -21.17 -21.86
CA ARG A 60 -2.37 -22.23 -22.07
C ARG A 60 -3.30 -21.98 -23.26
N SER A 61 -3.66 -20.73 -23.55
CA SER A 61 -4.74 -20.42 -24.50
C SER A 61 -4.28 -19.72 -25.78
N ASP A 62 -3.10 -19.09 -25.80
CA ASP A 62 -2.65 -18.28 -26.93
C ASP A 62 -1.15 -18.44 -27.24
N PHE A 63 -0.64 -19.66 -27.08
CA PHE A 63 0.78 -19.96 -27.18
C PHE A 63 1.40 -19.61 -28.55
N GLU A 64 0.66 -19.79 -29.64
CA GLU A 64 1.18 -19.64 -31.01
C GLU A 64 1.32 -18.18 -31.46
N HIS A 65 0.67 -17.23 -30.78
CA HIS A 65 0.65 -15.81 -31.18
C HIS A 65 1.52 -14.91 -30.29
N VAL A 66 2.30 -15.50 -29.38
CA VAL A 66 2.99 -14.76 -28.32
C VAL A 66 4.50 -15.00 -28.37
N ASN A 67 5.28 -13.93 -28.15
CA ASN A 67 6.74 -14.01 -28.09
C ASN A 67 7.20 -14.62 -26.75
N TYR A 68 8.15 -15.55 -26.79
CA TYR A 68 8.81 -16.14 -25.62
C TYR A 68 9.35 -15.11 -24.61
N ASP A 69 9.74 -13.91 -25.06
CA ASP A 69 10.17 -12.83 -24.15
C ASP A 69 9.09 -12.46 -23.10
N GLN A 70 7.81 -12.68 -23.44
CA GLN A 70 6.68 -12.43 -22.53
C GLN A 70 6.58 -13.47 -21.40
N PHE A 71 7.25 -14.60 -21.53
CA PHE A 71 7.27 -15.67 -20.52
C PHE A 71 8.49 -15.58 -19.61
N THR A 72 9.18 -14.43 -19.61
CA THR A 72 10.35 -14.19 -18.77
C THR A 72 9.97 -13.53 -17.45
N LYS A 73 10.75 -13.80 -16.40
CA LYS A 73 10.67 -13.08 -15.13
C LYS A 73 10.79 -11.56 -15.30
N ALA A 74 11.63 -11.09 -16.22
CA ALA A 74 11.85 -9.67 -16.47
C ALA A 74 10.57 -9.01 -17.00
N HIS A 75 9.90 -9.64 -17.96
CA HIS A 75 8.62 -9.16 -18.46
C HIS A 75 7.54 -9.17 -17.38
N TRP A 76 7.45 -10.26 -16.61
CA TRP A 76 6.51 -10.36 -15.49
C TRP A 76 6.69 -9.23 -14.46
N ILE A 77 7.93 -8.92 -14.07
CA ILE A 77 8.23 -7.80 -13.17
C ILE A 77 7.85 -6.46 -13.80
N ALA A 78 8.11 -6.27 -15.10
CA ALA A 78 7.75 -5.04 -15.81
C ALA A 78 6.23 -4.82 -15.79
N VAL A 79 5.43 -5.84 -16.12
CA VAL A 79 3.97 -5.79 -16.08
C VAL A 79 3.45 -5.42 -14.69
N ILE A 80 4.00 -6.04 -13.64
CA ILE A 80 3.66 -5.70 -12.25
C ILE A 80 3.94 -4.22 -11.97
N ARG A 81 5.14 -3.75 -12.30
CA ARG A 81 5.57 -2.37 -12.03
C ARG A 81 4.74 -1.33 -12.77
N ASP A 82 4.37 -1.62 -14.01
CA ASP A 82 3.52 -0.75 -14.82
C ASP A 82 2.11 -0.62 -14.20
N GLN A 83 1.48 -1.75 -13.84
CA GLN A 83 0.18 -1.75 -13.18
C GLN A 83 0.21 -1.03 -11.83
N LEU A 84 1.23 -1.27 -11.02
CA LEU A 84 1.38 -0.59 -9.72
C LEU A 84 1.64 0.90 -9.88
N SER A 85 2.40 1.30 -10.91
CA SER A 85 2.65 2.71 -11.22
C SER A 85 1.38 3.43 -11.63
N GLU A 86 0.54 2.81 -12.46
CA GLU A 86 -0.76 3.36 -12.83
C GLU A 86 -1.69 3.48 -11.60
N MET A 87 -1.74 2.44 -10.76
CA MET A 87 -2.53 2.47 -9.51
C MET A 87 -2.04 3.57 -8.56
N ALA A 88 -0.73 3.75 -8.42
CA ALA A 88 -0.13 4.78 -7.58
C ALA A 88 -0.35 6.19 -8.16
N GLY A 89 -0.26 6.35 -9.49
CA GLY A 89 -0.49 7.63 -10.18
C GLY A 89 -1.93 8.13 -10.06
N ASN A 90 -2.90 7.23 -9.95
CA ASN A 90 -4.29 7.55 -9.65
C ASN A 90 -4.52 7.92 -8.18
N ASN A 91 -3.53 7.69 -7.31
CA ASN A 91 -3.63 7.93 -5.89
C ASN A 91 -3.21 9.38 -5.58
N LYS A 92 -4.18 10.22 -5.17
CA LYS A 92 -3.83 11.58 -4.70
C LYS A 92 -2.89 11.50 -3.48
N PRO A 93 -1.95 12.45 -3.33
CA PRO A 93 -1.10 12.56 -2.14
C PRO A 93 -1.94 12.54 -0.86
N LEU A 94 -1.46 11.85 0.17
CA LEU A 94 -2.21 11.67 1.41
C LEU A 94 -2.62 13.00 2.04
N MET A 95 -1.73 13.99 2.04
CA MET A 95 -2.02 15.30 2.60
C MET A 95 -3.14 16.02 1.86
N GLU A 96 -3.20 15.90 0.53
CA GLU A 96 -4.29 16.49 -0.26
C GLU A 96 -5.63 15.84 0.05
N LYS A 97 -5.66 14.51 0.20
CA LYS A 97 -6.86 13.78 0.63
C LYS A 97 -7.29 14.18 2.03
N LEU A 98 -6.32 14.29 2.94
CA LEU A 98 -6.54 14.65 4.33
C LEU A 98 -7.23 16.02 4.42
N ILE A 99 -6.65 17.05 3.81
CA ILE A 99 -7.18 18.42 3.90
C ILE A 99 -8.53 18.60 3.20
N ALA A 100 -8.83 17.75 2.21
CA ALA A 100 -10.09 17.73 1.50
C ALA A 100 -11.18 16.89 2.22
N SER A 101 -10.81 16.11 3.24
CA SER A 101 -11.75 15.22 3.94
C SER A 101 -12.75 16.00 4.80
N ASP A 102 -14.00 15.51 4.87
CA ASP A 102 -15.04 16.08 5.72
C ASP A 102 -14.63 16.12 7.21
N ARG A 103 -13.88 15.10 7.66
CA ARG A 103 -13.38 15.04 9.04
C ARG A 103 -12.43 16.19 9.32
N TYR A 104 -11.49 16.45 8.43
CA TYR A 104 -10.54 17.56 8.56
C TYR A 104 -11.24 18.92 8.50
N LEU A 105 -12.19 19.09 7.58
CA LEU A 105 -12.97 20.32 7.48
C LEU A 105 -13.76 20.62 8.77
N ARG A 106 -14.29 19.60 9.45
CA ARG A 106 -14.95 19.75 10.76
C ARG A 106 -13.99 20.21 11.85
N VAL A 107 -12.77 19.67 11.88
CA VAL A 107 -11.73 20.12 12.83
C VAL A 107 -11.38 21.58 12.57
N LYS A 108 -11.18 21.97 11.31
CA LYS A 108 -10.88 23.35 10.94
C LYS A 108 -11.99 24.32 11.35
N ASP A 109 -13.25 23.94 11.13
CA ASP A 109 -14.41 24.74 11.57
C ASP A 109 -14.44 24.89 13.10
N LYS A 110 -14.25 23.79 13.84
CA LYS A 110 -14.19 23.86 15.31
C LYS A 110 -13.03 24.69 15.83
N LEU A 111 -11.82 24.54 15.26
CA LEU A 111 -10.66 25.36 15.62
C LEU A 111 -10.94 26.85 15.40
N SER A 112 -11.63 27.22 14.33
CA SER A 112 -11.99 28.62 14.05
C SER A 112 -13.03 29.21 15.01
N LYS A 113 -13.81 28.35 15.68
CA LYS A 113 -14.87 28.71 16.63
C LYS A 113 -14.52 28.33 18.07
N ALA A 114 -13.29 27.89 18.32
CA ALA A 114 -12.91 27.29 19.59
C ALA A 114 -12.76 28.37 20.67
N ASP A 115 -13.67 28.35 21.63
CA ASP A 115 -13.45 29.00 22.91
C ASP A 115 -12.42 28.20 23.72
N SER A 116 -11.60 28.88 24.54
CA SER A 116 -10.52 28.27 25.34
C SER A 116 -10.98 27.29 26.44
N SER A 117 -12.22 26.81 26.37
CA SER A 117 -12.82 25.82 27.25
C SER A 117 -12.16 24.45 27.11
N GLU A 118 -12.06 23.73 28.23
CA GLU A 118 -11.55 22.37 28.29
C GLU A 118 -12.38 21.41 27.44
N THR A 119 -13.71 21.51 27.49
CA THR A 119 -14.63 20.72 26.67
C THR A 119 -14.43 20.94 25.18
N GLY A 120 -14.15 22.17 24.74
CA GLY A 120 -13.83 22.47 23.35
C GLY A 120 -12.54 21.79 22.88
N ARG A 121 -11.50 21.81 23.73
CA ARG A 121 -10.21 21.15 23.46
C ARG A 121 -10.34 19.64 23.38
N GLU A 122 -11.12 19.02 24.27
CA GLU A 122 -11.38 17.57 24.22
C GLU A 122 -12.12 17.15 22.95
N GLN A 123 -13.10 17.93 22.50
CA GLN A 123 -13.81 17.65 21.25
C GLN A 123 -12.91 17.73 20.02
N ILE A 124 -11.97 18.70 19.99
CA ILE A 124 -10.99 18.82 18.91
C ILE A 124 -10.05 17.62 18.90
N ARG A 125 -9.54 17.22 20.07
CA ARG A 125 -8.70 16.02 20.21
C ARG A 125 -9.39 14.76 19.71
N ALA A 126 -10.63 14.52 20.12
CA ALA A 126 -11.41 13.37 19.67
C ALA A 126 -11.61 13.34 18.15
N LEU A 127 -11.81 14.50 17.51
CA LEU A 127 -11.90 14.57 16.05
C LEU A 127 -10.55 14.35 15.36
N LEU A 128 -9.46 14.82 15.95
CA LEU A 128 -8.10 14.59 15.43
C LEU A 128 -7.70 13.12 15.55
N ASP A 129 -8.08 12.44 16.64
CA ASP A 129 -7.91 10.99 16.78
C ASP A 129 -8.74 10.22 15.73
N ASP A 130 -9.98 10.62 15.45
CA ASP A 130 -10.81 10.02 14.40
C ASP A 130 -10.17 10.19 13.00
N ILE A 131 -9.66 11.39 12.68
CA ILE A 131 -8.92 11.62 11.43
C ILE A 131 -7.69 10.71 11.37
N TYR A 132 -6.90 10.67 12.44
CA TYR A 132 -5.71 9.85 12.50
C TYR A 132 -6.05 8.37 12.30
N GLU A 133 -7.09 7.85 12.95
CA GLU A 133 -7.50 6.45 12.83
C GLU A 133 -7.84 6.09 11.38
N TYR A 134 -8.72 6.87 10.74
CA TYR A 134 -9.26 6.53 9.43
C TYR A 134 -8.36 6.90 8.26
N GLU A 135 -7.68 8.04 8.32
CA GLU A 135 -6.92 8.56 7.19
C GLU A 135 -5.44 8.14 7.24
N ILE A 136 -4.91 7.78 8.42
CA ILE A 136 -3.48 7.49 8.61
C ILE A 136 -3.24 6.08 9.15
N CYS A 137 -3.73 5.78 10.35
CA CYS A 137 -3.45 4.54 11.08
C CYS A 137 -3.95 3.31 10.31
N ASN A 138 -5.21 3.29 9.91
CA ASN A 138 -5.81 2.15 9.21
C ASN A 138 -5.19 1.91 7.82
N PRO A 139 -5.00 2.93 6.96
CA PRO A 139 -4.33 2.71 5.68
C PRO A 139 -2.85 2.30 5.86
N LEU A 140 -2.13 2.88 6.82
CA LEU A 140 -0.76 2.46 7.14
C LEU A 140 -0.70 0.99 7.60
N LYS A 141 -1.61 0.57 8.48
CA LYS A 141 -1.77 -0.84 8.87
C LYS A 141 -2.12 -1.75 7.69
N ALA A 142 -2.90 -1.26 6.73
CA ALA A 142 -3.23 -2.04 5.53
C ALA A 142 -2.00 -2.27 4.63
N MET A 143 -1.08 -1.31 4.54
CA MET A 143 0.22 -1.49 3.88
C MET A 143 1.14 -2.42 4.67
N LEU A 144 1.14 -2.29 6.00
CA LEU A 144 2.03 -3.02 6.91
C LEU A 144 1.54 -4.42 7.31
N ARG A 145 0.40 -4.89 6.80
CA ARG A 145 -0.39 -6.01 7.36
C ARG A 145 0.39 -7.26 7.80
N THR A 146 1.50 -7.55 7.13
CA THR A 146 2.34 -8.73 7.37
C THR A 146 3.77 -8.38 7.82
N SER A 147 4.09 -7.10 7.92
CA SER A 147 5.34 -6.57 8.45
C SER A 147 5.33 -6.59 9.97
N SER A 148 6.51 -6.75 10.58
CA SER A 148 6.70 -6.59 12.03
C SER A 148 6.27 -5.21 12.54
N LEU A 149 6.32 -4.19 11.66
CA LEU A 149 5.91 -2.83 11.98
C LEU A 149 4.39 -2.68 12.15
N PHE A 150 3.56 -3.64 11.74
CA PHE A 150 2.10 -3.59 11.91
C PHE A 150 1.70 -3.30 13.37
N TRP A 151 2.33 -4.01 14.30
CA TRP A 151 2.07 -3.91 15.74
C TRP A 151 2.68 -2.66 16.37
N ALA A 152 3.64 -2.03 15.68
CA ALA A 152 4.23 -0.79 16.13
C ALA A 152 3.30 0.40 15.90
N VAL A 153 2.34 0.33 14.96
CA VAL A 153 1.45 1.47 14.69
C VAL A 153 0.51 1.69 15.87
N LYS A 154 0.65 2.83 16.55
CA LYS A 154 -0.22 3.22 17.66
C LYS A 154 -1.57 3.67 17.12
N SER A 155 -2.64 3.32 17.81
CA SER A 155 -3.99 3.73 17.41
C SER A 155 -4.35 5.14 17.90
N ASN A 156 -3.68 5.64 18.93
CA ASN A 156 -3.86 6.99 19.45
C ASN A 156 -2.83 7.95 18.83
N LEU A 157 -3.29 9.11 18.36
CA LEU A 157 -2.42 10.11 17.72
C LEU A 157 -1.36 10.64 18.69
N ALA A 158 -1.72 10.91 19.94
CA ALA A 158 -0.78 11.43 20.95
C ALA A 158 0.35 10.45 21.31
N GLU A 159 0.15 9.14 21.07
CA GLU A 159 1.18 8.12 21.26
C GLU A 159 2.18 8.05 20.09
N MET A 160 1.90 8.72 18.96
CA MET A 160 2.80 8.80 17.81
C MET A 160 3.91 9.86 18.03
N THR A 161 4.69 9.66 19.09
CA THR A 161 5.86 10.50 19.40
C THR A 161 6.88 10.52 18.26
N GLN A 162 7.82 11.46 18.29
CA GLN A 162 8.89 11.52 17.29
C GLN A 162 9.66 10.20 17.17
N GLU A 163 10.03 9.58 18.29
CA GLU A 163 10.69 8.27 18.32
C GLU A 163 9.83 7.17 17.68
N GLN A 164 8.52 7.21 17.91
CA GLN A 164 7.60 6.25 17.31
C GLN A 164 7.45 6.46 15.81
N ARG A 165 7.38 7.72 15.34
CA ARG A 165 7.30 8.07 13.92
C ARG A 165 8.57 7.70 13.14
N GLN A 166 9.75 7.78 13.77
CA GLN A 166 11.02 7.39 13.13
C GLN A 166 11.06 5.92 12.69
N LYS A 167 10.27 5.03 13.34
CA LYS A 167 10.16 3.61 12.94
C LYS A 167 9.47 3.42 11.58
N PHE A 168 8.83 4.46 11.05
CA PHE A 168 8.09 4.46 9.79
C PHE A 168 8.69 5.44 8.77
N SER A 169 10.00 5.62 8.77
CA SER A 169 10.72 6.50 7.82
C SER A 169 10.43 6.20 6.35
N ASP A 170 10.13 4.93 6.04
CA ASP A 170 9.79 4.45 4.69
C ASP A 170 8.36 4.86 4.26
N TYR A 171 7.60 5.54 5.12
CA TYR A 171 6.23 6.01 4.90
C TYR A 171 6.13 7.53 5.13
N PRO A 172 6.87 8.36 4.38
CA PRO A 172 7.04 9.78 4.65
C PRO A 172 5.73 10.56 4.62
N GLU A 173 4.80 10.25 3.71
CA GLU A 173 3.50 10.92 3.63
C GLU A 173 2.66 10.71 4.90
N TYR A 174 2.64 9.48 5.42
CA TYR A 174 1.93 9.14 6.65
C TYR A 174 2.53 9.84 7.86
N MET A 175 3.86 9.93 7.92
CA MET A 175 4.55 10.59 9.02
C MET A 175 4.38 12.11 8.97
N ALA A 176 4.38 12.72 7.77
CA ALA A 176 4.08 14.13 7.58
C ALA A 176 2.63 14.46 7.95
N ALA A 177 1.66 13.63 7.54
CA ALA A 177 0.26 13.76 7.93
C ALA A 177 0.07 13.65 9.44
N THR A 178 0.74 12.69 10.09
CA THR A 178 0.68 12.51 11.55
C THR A 178 1.23 13.73 12.27
N GLU A 179 2.39 14.25 11.82
CA GLU A 179 2.99 15.45 12.39
C GLU A 179 2.08 16.67 12.26
N HIS A 180 1.42 16.81 11.11
CA HIS A 180 0.48 17.88 10.87
C HIS A 180 -0.69 17.83 11.87
N LEU A 181 -1.26 16.65 12.10
CA LEU A 181 -2.35 16.50 13.08
C LEU A 181 -1.88 16.78 14.52
N LEU A 182 -0.66 16.35 14.90
CA LEU A 182 -0.09 16.67 16.22
C LEU A 182 0.04 18.18 16.44
N LYS A 183 0.47 18.94 15.43
CA LYS A 183 0.54 20.41 15.50
C LYS A 183 -0.82 21.10 15.65
N LEU A 184 -1.93 20.40 15.36
CA LEU A 184 -3.29 20.91 15.58
C LEU A 184 -3.83 20.55 16.97
N ILE A 185 -3.18 19.62 17.68
CA ILE A 185 -3.52 19.26 19.07
C ILE A 185 -2.92 20.27 20.07
N ASP A 186 -1.72 20.75 19.77
CA ASP A 186 -0.94 21.71 20.59
C ASP A 186 -1.48 23.15 20.52
#